data_AF-A0A7Y2NGA7-F1
#
_entry.id   AF-A0A7Y2NGA7-F1
#
_cell.length_a   1.000
_cell.length_b   1.000
_cell.length_c   1.000
_cell.angle_alpha   90.00
_cell.angle_beta   90.00
_cell.angle_gamma   90.00
#
_symmetry.space_group_name_H-M   'P 1'
#
loop_
_entity.id
_entity.type
_entity.pdbx_description
1 polymer ?
#
loop_
_entity_poly.entity_id
_entity_poly.type
_entity_poly.pdbx_seq_one_letter_code
_entity_poly.pdbx_strand_id
1 'polypeptide(L)'
;MTDPHVQTPAVEARAPEIEDEQGVREASGANKPARSQWWDVWDQFKNHRGAMGGMIVFCIIFFLIIVGPFIYWNDATFVPTGRDFLELRDTRPIYTALYDSSAKVNWAHPLGTDNLGRDTLARLLSGGRVSIAVGMAAMVLSIVIGTLVGVLAGYIRWLDGPLMRLTDLFLALPLLPLLLVAVLLFREPLSAAFGP
;
A
#
# COMPACT_ATOMS: atom_id res chain seq x y z
N MET A 1 -89.33 11.03 53.90
CA MET A 1 -88.74 12.24 54.50
C MET A 1 -87.24 12.01 54.56
N THR A 2 -86.54 12.48 53.52
CA THR A 2 -85.45 13.48 53.59
C THR A 2 -84.09 12.84 53.84
N ASP A 3 -83.39 12.58 52.73
CA ASP A 3 -81.93 12.67 52.65
C ASP A 3 -81.53 14.14 52.83
N PRO A 4 -80.40 14.42 53.52
CA PRO A 4 -79.43 15.29 52.85
C PRO A 4 -77.96 14.94 53.13
N HIS A 5 -77.22 14.69 52.04
CA HIS A 5 -75.90 15.25 51.67
C HIS A 5 -74.71 14.99 52.62
N VAL A 6 -73.48 14.64 52.21
CA VAL A 6 -72.64 15.15 51.11
C VAL A 6 -71.50 14.12 50.93
N GLN A 7 -71.30 13.59 49.73
CA GLN A 7 -70.02 12.96 49.34
C GLN A 7 -69.36 13.87 48.31
N THR A 8 -68.32 14.56 48.74
CA THR A 8 -67.45 15.37 47.89
C THR A 8 -66.66 14.44 46.98
N PRO A 9 -66.62 14.64 45.65
CA PRO A 9 -65.74 13.85 44.80
C PRO A 9 -64.28 14.24 45.09
N ALA A 10 -63.44 13.24 45.33
CA ALA A 10 -62.00 13.43 45.43
C ALA A 10 -61.49 13.97 44.08
N VAL A 11 -61.00 15.21 44.10
CA VAL A 11 -60.22 15.76 42.99
C VAL A 11 -58.88 15.05 43.01
N GLU A 12 -58.77 14.00 42.19
CA GLU A 12 -57.51 13.35 41.83
C GLU A 12 -56.63 14.42 41.18
N ALA A 13 -55.65 14.93 41.93
CA ALA A 13 -54.60 15.79 41.41
C ALA A 13 -53.72 14.94 40.48
N ARG A 14 -54.07 14.95 39.19
CA ARG A 14 -53.25 14.36 38.14
C ARG A 14 -51.90 15.08 38.13
N ALA A 15 -50.87 14.38 38.58
CA ALA A 15 -49.48 14.85 38.51
C ALA A 15 -49.14 15.25 37.06
N PRO A 16 -48.37 16.33 36.84
CA PRO A 16 -47.97 16.73 35.50
C PRO A 16 -47.20 15.58 34.84
N GLU A 17 -47.61 15.28 33.62
CA GLU A 17 -47.03 14.28 32.73
C GLU A 17 -45.51 14.36 32.71
N ILE A 18 -44.87 13.20 32.88
CA ILE A 18 -43.45 12.98 32.55
C ILE A 18 -43.34 12.88 31.02
N GLU A 19 -43.81 13.90 30.32
CA GLU A 19 -43.68 14.06 28.87
C GLU A 19 -42.64 15.15 28.62
N ASP A 20 -41.35 14.83 28.72
CA ASP A 20 -40.39 15.52 27.83
C ASP A 20 -38.97 14.94 27.79
N GLU A 21 -38.53 14.15 28.78
CA GLU A 21 -37.12 13.72 28.75
C GLU A 21 -36.84 12.62 27.71
N GLN A 22 -37.84 11.80 27.38
CA GLN A 22 -37.71 10.74 26.37
C GLN A 22 -37.87 11.30 24.94
N GLY A 23 -38.82 12.22 24.72
CA GLY A 23 -39.05 12.86 23.42
C GLY A 23 -37.88 13.75 22.97
N VAL A 24 -37.23 14.46 23.90
CA VAL A 24 -36.04 15.28 23.60
C VAL A 24 -34.81 14.40 23.30
N ARG A 25 -34.68 13.24 23.96
CA ARG A 25 -33.60 12.26 23.69
C ARG A 25 -33.79 11.51 22.37
N GLU A 26 -35.04 11.23 21.99
CA GLU A 26 -35.38 10.62 20.71
C GLU A 26 -35.23 11.61 19.54
N ALA A 27 -35.62 12.88 19.72
CA ALA A 27 -35.44 13.93 18.71
C ALA A 27 -33.96 14.35 18.52
N SER A 28 -33.11 14.21 19.55
CA SER A 28 -31.67 14.46 19.46
C SER A 28 -30.89 13.34 18.75
N GLY A 29 -31.54 12.22 18.41
CA GLY A 29 -30.98 11.12 17.61
C GLY A 29 -30.91 11.42 16.11
N ALA A 30 -30.87 12.70 15.72
CA ALA A 30 -30.84 13.17 14.35
C ALA A 30 -29.65 12.56 13.58
N ASN A 31 -29.97 11.47 12.88
CA ASN A 31 -29.39 10.95 11.65
C ASN A 31 -28.01 11.55 11.30
N LYS A 32 -26.94 11.00 11.89
CA LYS A 32 -25.60 11.22 11.36
C LYS A 32 -25.60 10.61 9.95
N PRO A 33 -25.33 11.41 8.88
CA PRO A 33 -25.36 10.88 7.53
C PRO A 33 -24.40 9.69 7.43
N ALA A 34 -24.82 8.63 6.76
CA ALA A 34 -23.97 7.47 6.48
C ALA A 34 -22.75 7.95 5.66
N ARG A 35 -21.66 8.29 6.37
CA ARG A 35 -20.39 8.65 5.75
C ARG A 35 -19.88 7.43 4.99
N SER A 36 -19.37 7.67 3.79
CA SER A 36 -18.77 6.60 3.00
C SER A 36 -17.55 6.08 3.77
N GLN A 37 -17.53 4.77 4.00
CA GLN A 37 -16.52 4.06 4.79
C GLN A 37 -15.09 4.39 4.34
N TRP A 38 -14.90 4.70 3.04
CA TRP A 38 -13.62 5.11 2.46
C TRP A 38 -13.11 6.44 3.00
N TRP A 39 -14.01 7.40 3.25
CA TRP A 39 -13.63 8.70 3.81
C TRP A 39 -13.26 8.60 5.28
N ASP A 40 -13.93 7.74 6.04
CA ASP A 40 -13.60 7.53 7.45
C ASP A 40 -12.23 6.84 7.59
N VAL A 41 -11.92 5.86 6.73
CA VAL A 41 -10.59 5.24 6.65
C VAL A 41 -9.50 6.26 6.29
N TRP A 42 -9.76 7.13 5.30
CA TRP A 42 -8.80 8.17 4.91
C TRP A 42 -8.55 9.19 6.02
N ASP A 43 -9.60 9.57 6.75
CA ASP A 43 -9.48 10.52 7.85
C ASP A 43 -8.68 9.93 9.02
N GLN A 44 -8.90 8.66 9.32
CA GLN A 44 -8.10 7.93 10.31
C GLN A 44 -6.63 7.81 9.87
N PHE A 45 -6.36 7.49 8.60
CA PHE A 45 -5.01 7.33 8.07
C PHE A 45 -4.19 8.63 8.20
N LYS A 46 -4.78 9.80 7.89
CA LYS A 46 -4.10 11.10 8.00
C LYS A 46 -3.70 11.47 9.42
N ASN A 47 -4.43 10.99 10.43
CA ASN A 47 -4.10 11.25 11.82
C ASN A 47 -2.84 10.46 12.29
N HIS A 48 -2.46 9.40 11.58
CA HIS A 48 -1.26 8.62 11.89
C HIS A 48 -0.01 9.22 11.24
N ARG A 49 0.80 9.95 12.03
CA ARG A 49 2.03 10.61 11.58
C ARG A 49 3.02 9.67 10.87
N GLY A 50 3.18 8.44 11.36
CA GLY A 50 4.06 7.43 10.75
C GLY A 50 3.54 6.93 9.39
N ALA A 51 2.24 6.71 9.29
CA ALA A 51 1.60 6.25 8.05
C ALA A 51 1.68 7.34 6.96
N MET A 52 1.48 8.60 7.34
CA MET A 52 1.64 9.75 6.44
C MET A 52 3.08 9.92 5.97
N GLY A 53 4.06 9.77 6.86
CA GLY A 53 5.48 9.80 6.48
C GLY A 53 5.82 8.72 5.46
N GLY A 54 5.38 7.49 5.70
CA GLY A 54 5.55 6.37 4.77
C GLY A 54 4.90 6.63 3.41
N MET A 55 3.66 7.15 3.40
CA MET A 55 2.96 7.50 2.16
C MET A 55 3.71 8.58 1.36
N ILE A 56 4.20 9.64 2.02
CA ILE A 56 4.96 10.69 1.34
C ILE A 56 6.22 10.13 0.70
N VAL A 57 7.01 9.33 1.45
CA VAL A 57 8.23 8.71 0.92
C VAL A 57 7.92 7.78 -0.25
N PHE A 58 6.88 6.95 -0.12
CA PHE A 58 6.44 6.06 -1.21
C PHE A 58 6.02 6.83 -2.45
N CYS A 59 5.21 7.89 -2.30
CA CYS A 59 4.78 8.73 -3.42
C CYS A 59 5.96 9.44 -4.09
N ILE A 60 6.95 9.91 -3.32
CA ILE A 60 8.17 10.51 -3.88
C ILE A 60 8.94 9.47 -4.71
N ILE A 61 9.17 8.27 -4.16
CA ILE A 61 9.87 7.19 -4.89
C ILE A 61 9.10 6.80 -6.16
N PHE A 62 7.79 6.62 -6.06
CA PHE A 62 6.93 6.29 -7.19
C PHE A 62 7.01 7.35 -8.29
N PHE A 63 6.92 8.63 -7.91
CA PHE A 63 7.02 9.75 -8.84
C PHE A 63 8.41 9.83 -9.48
N LEU A 64 9.48 9.68 -8.68
CA LEU A 64 10.85 9.66 -9.19
C LEU A 64 11.08 8.52 -10.18
N ILE A 65 10.52 7.34 -9.95
CA ILE A 65 10.70 6.20 -10.86
C ILE A 65 9.89 6.37 -12.15
N ILE A 66 8.70 6.97 -12.09
CA ILE A 66 7.89 7.21 -13.29
C ILE A 66 8.46 8.37 -14.11
N VAL A 67 8.75 9.49 -13.46
CA VAL A 67 9.16 10.73 -14.13
C VAL A 67 10.67 10.79 -14.38
N GLY A 68 11.46 10.14 -13.52
CA GLY A 68 12.93 10.14 -13.58
C GLY A 68 13.47 9.72 -14.94
N PRO A 69 13.03 8.61 -15.56
CA PRO A 69 13.48 8.24 -16.90
C PRO A 69 13.09 9.21 -18.01
N PHE A 70 12.09 10.08 -17.81
CA PHE A 70 11.75 11.14 -18.78
C PHE A 70 12.65 12.36 -18.62
N ILE A 71 13.15 12.63 -17.41
CA ILE A 71 14.05 13.75 -17.10
C ILE A 71 15.51 13.36 -17.26
N TYR A 72 15.84 12.09 -17.06
CA TYR A 72 17.20 11.58 -17.09
C TYR A 72 17.42 10.88 -18.43
N TRP A 73 17.90 11.64 -19.41
CA TRP A 73 18.13 11.19 -20.79
C TRP A 73 19.30 10.21 -20.97
N ASN A 74 19.97 9.81 -19.89
CA ASN A 74 21.07 8.85 -19.97
C ASN A 74 20.53 7.44 -20.21
N ASP A 75 21.14 6.73 -21.15
CA ASP A 75 20.77 5.35 -21.45
C ASP A 75 21.25 4.41 -20.33
N ALA A 76 20.33 3.65 -19.75
CA ALA A 76 20.59 2.69 -18.70
C ALA A 76 21.40 1.47 -19.18
N THR A 77 21.41 1.20 -20.48
CA THR A 77 22.06 0.02 -21.09
C THR A 77 23.39 0.36 -21.75
N PHE A 78 23.72 1.65 -21.88
CA PHE A 78 24.94 2.09 -22.54
C PHE A 78 26.18 1.60 -21.78
N VAL A 79 27.04 0.86 -22.48
CA VAL A 79 28.32 0.39 -21.96
C VAL A 79 29.44 1.17 -22.64
N PRO A 80 30.19 2.00 -21.91
CA PRO A 80 31.32 2.72 -22.47
C PRO A 80 32.43 1.74 -22.87
N THR A 81 33.10 2.01 -24.00
CA THR A 81 34.20 1.20 -24.54
C THR A 81 35.44 2.06 -24.76
N GLY A 82 36.64 1.50 -24.60
CA GLY A 82 37.89 2.21 -24.87
C GLY A 82 38.34 3.10 -23.70
N ARG A 83 38.75 4.35 -23.97
CA ARG A 83 39.25 5.26 -22.92
C ARG A 83 38.16 5.68 -21.94
N ASP A 84 36.95 5.88 -22.44
CA ASP A 84 35.80 6.32 -21.66
C ASP A 84 35.44 5.28 -20.59
N PHE A 85 35.67 3.99 -20.85
CA PHE A 85 35.47 2.92 -19.87
C PHE A 85 36.37 3.08 -18.63
N LEU A 86 37.64 3.43 -18.83
CA LEU A 86 38.61 3.57 -17.73
C LEU A 86 38.29 4.79 -16.86
N GLU A 87 37.77 5.86 -17.47
CA GLU A 87 37.34 7.05 -16.75
C GLU A 87 36.05 6.82 -15.99
N LEU A 88 35.06 6.20 -16.65
CA LEU A 88 33.74 5.99 -16.09
C LEU A 88 33.75 4.93 -15.00
N ARG A 89 34.52 3.85 -15.10
CA ARG A 89 34.54 2.78 -14.07
C ARG A 89 34.89 3.27 -12.66
N ASP A 90 35.71 4.33 -12.54
CA ASP A 90 36.17 4.84 -11.25
C ASP A 90 35.34 6.07 -10.78
N THR A 91 34.20 6.35 -11.42
CA THR A 91 33.31 7.48 -11.07
C THR A 91 32.47 7.16 -9.84
N ARG A 92 32.65 7.95 -8.79
CA ARG A 92 31.96 7.78 -7.49
C ARG A 92 30.70 8.65 -7.42
N PRO A 93 29.75 8.31 -6.54
CA PRO A 93 28.59 9.16 -6.27
C PRO A 93 28.98 10.58 -5.85
N ILE A 94 28.17 11.58 -6.21
CA ILE A 94 28.46 13.01 -5.93
C ILE A 94 28.65 13.28 -4.44
N TYR A 95 27.90 12.61 -3.57
CA TYR A 95 28.02 12.81 -2.13
C TYR A 95 29.40 12.41 -1.58
N THR A 96 30.21 11.66 -2.34
CA THR A 96 31.58 11.32 -1.94
C THR A 96 32.51 12.53 -1.94
N ALA A 97 32.24 13.53 -2.78
CA ALA A 97 33.01 14.78 -2.82
C ALA A 97 32.89 15.60 -1.52
N LEU A 98 31.88 15.33 -0.68
CA LEU A 98 31.70 16.00 0.61
C LEU A 98 32.77 15.63 1.65
N TYR A 99 33.40 14.46 1.51
CA TYR A 99 34.40 13.95 2.46
C TYR A 99 35.70 13.49 1.78
N ASP A 100 35.73 13.33 0.46
CA ASP A 100 36.90 12.97 -0.32
C ASP A 100 36.99 13.87 -1.56
N SER A 101 37.79 14.95 -1.47
CA SER A 101 37.97 15.89 -2.58
C SER A 101 38.76 15.32 -3.76
N SER A 102 39.44 14.17 -3.58
CA SER A 102 40.15 13.48 -4.66
C SER A 102 39.25 12.52 -5.44
N ALA A 103 38.02 12.29 -4.97
CA ALA A 103 37.07 11.43 -5.65
C ALA A 103 36.67 12.01 -7.03
N LYS A 104 36.74 11.17 -8.06
CA LYS A 104 36.20 11.51 -9.39
C LYS A 104 34.68 11.46 -9.31
N VAL A 105 34.03 12.63 -9.31
CA VAL A 105 32.58 12.78 -9.34
C VAL A 105 32.14 13.48 -10.61
N ASN A 106 30.97 13.11 -11.12
CA ASN A 106 30.42 13.71 -12.33
C ASN A 106 28.92 14.00 -12.13
N TRP A 107 28.47 15.21 -12.51
CA TRP A 107 27.06 15.59 -12.51
C TRP A 107 26.23 14.82 -13.54
N ALA A 108 26.87 14.32 -14.61
CA ALA A 108 26.24 13.43 -15.55
C ALA A 108 25.98 12.02 -14.96
N HIS A 109 26.62 11.65 -13.85
CA HIS A 109 26.40 10.37 -13.15
C HIS A 109 26.28 10.60 -11.63
N PRO A 110 25.14 11.12 -11.13
CA PRO A 110 25.02 11.56 -9.74
C PRO A 110 25.23 10.46 -8.70
N LEU A 111 24.80 9.24 -9.01
CA LEU A 111 25.02 8.05 -8.19
C LEU A 111 26.27 7.26 -8.59
N GLY A 112 27.11 7.82 -9.45
CA GLY A 112 28.27 7.16 -10.02
C GLY A 112 27.90 6.05 -10.99
N THR A 113 28.87 5.20 -11.27
CA THR A 113 28.80 4.12 -12.25
C THR A 113 29.13 2.77 -11.59
N ASP A 114 28.88 1.66 -12.29
CA ASP A 114 29.34 0.34 -11.84
C ASP A 114 30.74 -0.01 -12.37
N ASN A 115 31.19 -1.23 -12.04
CA ASN A 115 32.43 -1.83 -12.53
C ASN A 115 32.53 -1.93 -14.06
N LEU A 116 31.42 -1.71 -14.79
CA LEU A 116 31.37 -1.69 -16.25
C LEU A 116 31.21 -0.27 -16.81
N GLY A 117 31.29 0.76 -15.98
CA GLY A 117 31.13 2.16 -16.36
C GLY A 117 29.68 2.56 -16.69
N ARG A 118 28.70 1.72 -16.37
CA ARG A 118 27.27 2.00 -16.64
C ARG A 118 26.71 2.93 -15.58
N ASP A 119 25.85 3.86 -15.97
CA ASP A 119 25.18 4.78 -15.06
C ASP A 119 24.29 4.04 -14.05
N THR A 120 24.57 4.24 -12.76
CA THR A 120 23.81 3.58 -11.68
C THR A 120 22.44 4.23 -11.46
N LEU A 121 22.33 5.56 -11.60
CA LEU A 121 21.06 6.27 -11.45
C LEU A 121 20.08 5.92 -12.58
N ALA A 122 20.55 5.90 -13.83
CA ALA A 122 19.72 5.50 -14.97
C ALA A 122 19.14 4.09 -14.77
N ARG A 123 19.96 3.14 -14.30
CA ARG A 123 19.54 1.75 -14.05
C ARG A 123 18.61 1.61 -12.86
N LEU A 124 18.79 2.39 -11.81
CA LEU A 124 17.86 2.39 -10.68
C LEU A 124 16.48 2.91 -11.10
N LEU A 125 16.43 3.98 -11.90
CA LEU A 125 15.18 4.55 -12.38
C LEU A 125 14.47 3.63 -13.39
N SER A 126 15.20 3.05 -14.35
CA SER A 126 14.62 2.13 -15.33
C SER A 126 14.22 0.78 -14.71
N GLY A 127 15.08 0.19 -13.88
CA GLY A 127 14.79 -1.05 -13.15
C GLY A 127 13.65 -0.87 -12.14
N GLY A 128 13.59 0.29 -11.48
CA GLY A 128 12.51 0.63 -10.55
C GLY A 128 11.12 0.55 -11.19
N ARG A 129 10.97 0.93 -12.47
CA ARG A 129 9.67 0.83 -13.17
C ARG A 129 9.18 -0.61 -13.26
N VAL A 130 10.09 -1.53 -13.58
CA VAL A 130 9.80 -2.97 -13.63
C VAL A 130 9.42 -3.47 -12.23
N SER A 131 10.18 -3.10 -11.20
CA SER A 131 9.87 -3.50 -9.82
C SER A 131 8.51 -3.01 -9.34
N ILE A 132 8.14 -1.75 -9.63
CA ILE A 132 6.82 -1.21 -9.28
C ILE A 132 5.71 -1.94 -10.04
N ALA A 133 5.89 -2.18 -11.35
CA ALA A 133 4.89 -2.87 -12.16
C ALA A 133 4.64 -4.30 -11.64
N VAL A 134 5.70 -5.06 -11.40
CA VAL A 134 5.62 -6.43 -10.85
C VAL A 134 5.02 -6.41 -9.44
N GLY A 135 5.45 -5.49 -8.59
CA GLY A 135 4.93 -5.34 -7.23
C GLY A 135 3.44 -5.01 -7.19
N MET A 136 2.96 -4.09 -8.04
CA MET A 136 1.54 -3.76 -8.14
C MET A 136 0.73 -4.93 -8.69
N ALA A 137 1.20 -5.60 -9.74
CA ALA A 137 0.52 -6.77 -10.29
C ALA A 137 0.40 -7.90 -9.25
N ALA A 138 1.48 -8.18 -8.52
CA ALA A 138 1.49 -9.16 -7.44
C ALA A 138 0.54 -8.78 -6.29
N MET A 139 0.50 -7.49 -5.90
CA MET A 139 -0.40 -6.99 -4.86
C MET A 139 -1.87 -7.18 -5.25
N VAL A 140 -2.27 -6.74 -6.45
CA VAL A 140 -3.65 -6.88 -6.93
C VAL A 140 -4.05 -8.35 -6.98
N LEU A 141 -3.19 -9.20 -7.54
CA LEU A 141 -3.45 -10.63 -7.63
C LEU A 141 -3.56 -11.28 -6.24
N SER A 142 -2.68 -10.91 -5.31
CA SER A 142 -2.69 -11.40 -3.94
C SER A 142 -3.97 -10.99 -3.20
N ILE A 143 -4.42 -9.74 -3.34
CA ILE A 143 -5.68 -9.28 -2.76
C ILE A 143 -6.83 -10.08 -3.36
N VAL A 144 -6.92 -10.21 -4.68
CA VAL A 144 -8.02 -10.94 -5.32
C VAL A 144 -8.07 -12.40 -4.86
N ILE A 145 -6.96 -13.13 -4.97
CA ILE A 145 -6.90 -14.55 -4.60
C ILE A 145 -7.12 -14.71 -3.09
N GLY A 146 -6.43 -13.93 -2.26
CA GLY A 146 -6.51 -14.01 -0.80
C GLY A 146 -7.91 -13.69 -0.28
N THR A 147 -8.57 -12.67 -0.85
CA THR A 147 -9.94 -12.31 -0.46
C THR A 147 -10.93 -13.40 -0.90
N LEU A 148 -10.78 -13.96 -2.09
CA LEU A 148 -11.61 -15.08 -2.56
C LEU A 148 -11.47 -16.31 -1.65
N VAL A 149 -10.23 -16.70 -1.34
CA VAL A 149 -9.95 -17.83 -0.44
C VAL A 149 -10.51 -17.56 0.96
N GLY A 150 -10.29 -16.36 1.51
CA GLY A 150 -10.80 -15.98 2.84
C GLY A 150 -12.34 -15.97 2.92
N VAL A 151 -13.01 -15.44 1.89
CA VAL A 151 -14.47 -15.44 1.82
C VAL A 151 -15.02 -16.86 1.68
N LEU A 152 -14.39 -17.71 0.85
CA LEU A 152 -14.80 -19.11 0.70
C LEU A 152 -14.65 -19.92 1.99
N ALA A 153 -13.53 -19.76 2.70
CA ALA A 153 -13.30 -20.40 4.00
C ALA A 153 -14.30 -19.92 5.06
N GLY A 154 -14.58 -18.60 5.10
CA GLY A 154 -15.53 -18.01 6.05
C GLY A 154 -16.99 -18.36 5.77
N TYR A 155 -17.38 -18.50 4.49
CA TYR A 155 -18.75 -18.81 4.08
C TYR A 155 -19.04 -20.32 4.17
N ILE A 156 -18.11 -21.17 3.69
CA ILE A 156 -18.29 -22.62 3.64
C ILE A 156 -17.42 -23.28 4.73
N ARG A 157 -18.06 -23.56 5.87
CA ARG A 157 -17.39 -24.07 7.07
C ARG A 157 -16.58 -25.37 6.88
N TRP A 158 -16.93 -26.21 5.91
CA TRP A 158 -16.15 -27.43 5.60
C TRP A 158 -14.89 -27.14 4.75
N LEU A 159 -14.86 -26.04 3.99
CA LEU A 159 -13.67 -25.65 3.23
C LEU A 159 -12.62 -24.95 4.10
N ASP A 160 -12.99 -24.44 5.27
CA ASP A 160 -12.08 -23.76 6.19
C ASP A 160 -10.82 -24.58 6.52
N GLY A 161 -11.00 -25.83 6.95
CA GLY A 161 -9.89 -26.74 7.28
C GLY A 161 -8.92 -26.97 6.10
N PRO A 162 -9.40 -27.48 4.95
CA PRO A 162 -8.55 -27.67 3.77
C PRO A 162 -7.86 -26.39 3.28
N LEU A 163 -8.57 -25.25 3.25
CA LEU A 163 -7.99 -23.99 2.78
C LEU A 163 -6.91 -23.46 3.73
N MET A 164 -7.14 -23.51 5.05
CA MET A 164 -6.10 -23.15 6.03
C MET A 164 -4.87 -24.03 5.89
N ARG A 165 -5.06 -25.34 5.70
CA ARG A 165 -3.93 -26.27 5.49
C ARG A 165 -3.18 -25.97 4.20
N LEU A 166 -3.89 -25.60 3.14
CA LEU A 166 -3.28 -25.20 1.87
C LEU A 166 -2.45 -23.91 2.05
N THR A 167 -2.97 -22.91 2.78
CA THR A 167 -2.22 -21.68 3.05
C THR A 167 -1.00 -21.93 3.93
N ASP A 168 -1.12 -22.77 4.97
CA ASP A 168 0.01 -23.18 5.81
C ASP A 168 1.07 -23.93 4.99
N LEU A 169 0.59 -24.78 4.07
CA LEU A 169 1.25 -25.26 2.85
C LEU A 169 2.30 -24.30 2.30
N PHE A 170 1.79 -23.25 1.66
CA PHE A 170 2.59 -22.27 0.95
C PHE A 170 3.50 -21.46 1.88
N LEU A 171 3.07 -21.16 3.11
CA LEU A 171 3.86 -20.40 4.09
C LEU A 171 5.03 -21.21 4.67
N ALA A 172 4.90 -22.54 4.76
CA ALA A 172 5.95 -23.43 5.26
C ALA A 172 7.04 -23.73 4.21
N LEU A 173 6.76 -23.49 2.92
CA LEU A 173 7.74 -23.74 1.86
C LEU A 173 8.88 -22.71 1.90
N PRO A 174 10.13 -23.14 1.71
CA PRO A 174 11.25 -22.22 1.60
C PRO A 174 11.13 -21.42 0.29
N LEU A 175 11.07 -20.08 0.42
CA LEU A 175 10.83 -19.18 -0.70
C LEU A 175 11.91 -19.27 -1.80
N LEU A 176 13.18 -19.39 -1.40
CA LEU A 176 14.31 -19.40 -2.34
C LEU A 176 14.29 -20.61 -3.30
N PRO A 177 14.13 -21.87 -2.82
CA PRO A 177 13.92 -23.02 -3.70
C PRO A 177 12.71 -22.90 -4.62
N LEU A 178 11.58 -22.40 -4.11
CA LEU A 178 10.36 -22.24 -4.92
C LEU A 178 10.59 -21.26 -6.07
N LEU A 179 11.25 -20.13 -5.79
CA LEU A 179 11.59 -19.15 -6.80
C LEU A 179 12.57 -19.71 -7.84
N LEU A 180 13.57 -20.49 -7.41
CA LEU A 180 14.50 -21.15 -8.33
C LEU A 180 13.77 -22.10 -9.28
N VAL A 181 12.90 -22.98 -8.75
CA VAL A 181 12.10 -23.90 -9.57
C VAL A 181 11.19 -23.14 -10.51
N ALA A 182 10.53 -22.07 -10.05
CA ALA A 182 9.69 -21.24 -10.89
C ALA A 182 10.48 -20.58 -12.03
N VAL A 183 11.66 -20.02 -11.78
CA VAL A 183 12.51 -19.45 -12.82
C VAL A 183 12.93 -20.52 -13.82
N LEU A 184 13.41 -21.68 -13.37
CA LEU A 184 13.85 -22.74 -14.28
C LEU A 184 12.70 -23.30 -15.14
N LEU A 185 11.49 -23.38 -14.58
CA LEU A 185 10.34 -23.92 -15.28
C LEU A 185 9.69 -22.91 -16.24
N PHE A 186 9.59 -21.64 -15.84
CA PHE A 186 8.83 -20.63 -16.56
C PHE A 186 9.68 -19.65 -17.38
N ARG A 187 11.00 -19.55 -17.16
CA ARG A 187 11.85 -18.61 -17.90
C ARG A 187 11.83 -18.86 -19.41
N GLU A 188 12.19 -20.07 -19.84
CA GLU A 188 12.29 -20.40 -21.28
C GLU A 188 10.95 -20.25 -22.02
N PRO A 189 9.81 -20.78 -21.51
CA PRO A 189 8.52 -20.60 -22.16
C PRO A 189 8.08 -19.13 -22.25
N LEU A 190 8.33 -18.33 -21.21
CA LEU A 190 7.96 -16.91 -21.21
C LEU A 190 8.83 -16.11 -22.18
N SER A 191 10.14 -16.37 -22.24
CA SER A 191 11.01 -15.70 -23.21
C SER A 191 10.70 -16.09 -24.65
N ALA A 192 10.27 -17.34 -24.89
CA ALA A 192 9.84 -17.78 -26.22
C ALA A 192 8.52 -17.11 -26.65
N ALA A 193 7.59 -16.89 -25.71
CA ALA A 193 6.28 -16.32 -25.99
C ALA A 193 6.27 -14.78 -26.09
N PHE A 194 7.08 -14.10 -25.28
CA PHE A 194 7.04 -12.63 -25.14
C PHE A 194 8.31 -11.92 -25.62
N GLY A 195 9.32 -12.68 -26.08
CA GLY A 195 10.63 -12.16 -26.48
C GLY A 195 11.64 -12.15 -25.33
N PRO A 196 12.93 -11.90 -25.63
CA PRO A 196 13.99 -11.80 -24.63
C PRO A 196 13.82 -10.62 -23.67
#